data_AF-A0A9W6JS32-F1
#
_entry.id   AF-A0A9W6JS32-F1
#
_cell.length_a   1.000
_cell.length_b   1.000
_cell.length_c   1.000
_cell.angle_alpha   90.00
_cell.angle_beta   90.00
_cell.angle_gamma   90.00
#
_symmetry.space_group_name_H-M   'P 1'
#
loop_
_entity.id
_entity.type
_entity.pdbx_description
1 polymer ?
#
loop_
_entity_poly.entity_id
_entity_poly.type
_entity_poly.pdbx_seq_one_letter_code
_entity_poly.pdbx_strand_id
1 'polypeptide(L)'
;MKTRAWVLAAAVLAAGAAGARADDAAECDAGIAMIKAEQAKGPAQPVADKLKTALRVAEREKGEKEYDECLDAVADAKKAVKAGK
;
A
#
# COMPACT_ATOMS: atom_id res chain seq x y z
N MET A 1 37.92 35.66 6.58
CA MET A 1 36.44 35.82 6.69
C MET A 1 35.83 35.19 5.44
N LYS A 2 35.71 33.87 5.25
CA LYS A 2 35.00 32.80 6.00
C LYS A 2 33.50 33.05 6.12
N THR A 3 32.75 32.82 5.03
CA THR A 3 31.30 32.47 5.01
C THR A 3 30.73 32.45 3.58
N ARG A 4 31.02 31.42 2.76
CA ARG A 4 30.22 31.10 1.55
C ARG A 4 30.32 29.61 1.21
N ALA A 5 29.75 28.74 2.04
CA ALA A 5 29.70 27.31 1.75
C ALA A 5 28.54 26.61 2.47
N TRP A 6 27.34 27.18 2.45
CA TRP A 6 26.17 26.55 3.09
C TRP A 6 24.87 26.91 2.35
N VAL A 7 24.70 26.49 1.09
CA VAL A 7 23.38 26.57 0.41
C VAL A 7 23.04 25.31 -0.41
N LEU A 8 23.92 24.30 -0.51
CA LEU A 8 23.68 23.15 -1.41
C LEU A 8 23.28 21.83 -0.71
N ALA A 9 22.97 21.83 0.58
CA ALA A 9 22.66 20.59 1.31
C ALA A 9 21.15 20.29 1.48
N ALA A 10 20.25 21.27 1.26
CA ALA A 10 18.82 21.11 1.55
C ALA A 10 18.00 20.45 0.43
N ALA A 11 18.48 20.45 -0.82
CA ALA A 11 17.71 19.93 -1.96
C ALA A 11 17.70 18.40 -2.05
N VAL A 12 18.69 17.71 -1.46
CA VAL A 12 18.86 16.26 -1.63
C VAL A 12 17.93 15.45 -0.71
N LEU A 13 17.54 15.99 0.46
CA LEU A 13 16.66 15.29 1.42
C LEU A 13 15.18 15.32 1.02
N ALA A 14 14.74 16.32 0.25
CA ALA A 14 13.33 16.42 -0.18
C ALA A 14 12.98 15.42 -1.30
N ALA A 15 13.97 14.95 -2.07
CA ALA A 15 13.74 14.01 -3.17
C ALA A 15 13.48 12.56 -2.70
N GLY A 16 13.94 12.18 -1.51
CA GLY A 16 13.83 10.80 -1.01
C GLY A 16 12.44 10.43 -0.48
N ALA A 17 11.77 11.32 0.24
CA ALA A 17 10.45 11.04 0.83
C ALA A 17 9.32 10.95 -0.20
N ALA A 18 9.47 11.64 -1.35
CA ALA A 18 8.51 11.56 -2.44
C ALA A 18 8.57 10.22 -3.20
N GLY A 19 9.76 9.59 -3.26
CA GLY A 19 9.94 8.27 -3.87
C GLY A 19 9.15 7.19 -3.13
N ALA A 20 9.38 7.08 -1.81
CA ALA A 20 8.70 6.09 -0.97
C ALA A 20 7.17 6.13 -1.10
N ARG A 21 6.58 7.33 -1.05
CA ARG A 21 5.12 7.52 -1.21
C ARG A 21 4.58 7.10 -2.59
N ALA A 22 5.37 7.21 -3.65
CA ALA A 22 4.96 6.79 -4.99
C ALA A 22 5.06 5.27 -5.15
N ASP A 23 6.11 4.67 -4.58
CA ASP A 23 6.26 3.22 -4.51
C ASP A 23 5.11 2.59 -3.69
N ASP A 24 4.79 3.15 -2.51
CA ASP A 24 3.68 2.67 -1.67
C ASP A 24 2.32 2.75 -2.39
N ALA A 25 2.09 3.82 -3.17
CA ALA A 25 0.87 3.97 -3.95
C ALA A 25 0.73 2.90 -5.03
N ALA A 26 1.82 2.61 -5.75
CA ALA A 26 1.85 1.57 -6.77
C ALA A 26 1.70 0.16 -6.17
N GLU A 27 2.30 -0.08 -5.00
CA GLU A 27 2.17 -1.34 -4.26
C GLU A 27 0.73 -1.54 -3.74
N CYS A 28 0.10 -0.48 -3.23
CA CYS A 28 -1.32 -0.48 -2.85
C CYS A 28 -2.21 -0.84 -4.04
N ASP A 29 -1.95 -0.26 -5.21
CA ASP A 29 -2.68 -0.56 -6.46
C ASP A 29 -2.55 -2.03 -6.89
N ALA A 30 -1.32 -2.55 -6.88
CA ALA A 30 -1.06 -3.95 -7.17
C ALA A 30 -1.74 -4.88 -6.16
N GLY A 31 -1.73 -4.50 -4.88
CA GLY A 31 -2.40 -5.21 -3.81
C GLY A 31 -3.93 -5.30 -4.01
N ILE A 32 -4.57 -4.18 -4.32
CA ILE A 32 -6.01 -4.13 -4.63
C ILE A 32 -6.36 -5.03 -5.82
N ALA A 33 -5.55 -4.99 -6.89
CA ALA A 33 -5.74 -5.86 -8.06
C ALA A 33 -5.63 -7.35 -7.69
N MET A 34 -4.67 -7.71 -6.84
CA MET A 34 -4.54 -9.07 -6.30
C MET A 34 -5.78 -9.49 -5.51
N ILE A 35 -6.30 -8.65 -4.60
CA ILE A 35 -7.49 -8.98 -3.81
C ILE A 35 -8.69 -9.25 -4.73
N LYS A 36 -8.91 -8.42 -5.75
CA LYS A 36 -9.97 -8.60 -6.75
C LYS A 36 -9.82 -9.93 -7.50
N ALA A 37 -8.59 -10.27 -7.90
CA ALA A 37 -8.29 -11.54 -8.55
C ALA A 37 -8.56 -12.75 -7.64
N GLU A 38 -8.21 -12.69 -6.36
CA GLU A 38 -8.48 -13.77 -5.40
C GLU A 38 -9.98 -13.93 -5.13
N GLN A 39 -10.75 -12.84 -5.06
CA GLN A 39 -12.21 -12.92 -4.95
C GLN A 39 -12.85 -13.61 -6.17
N ALA A 40 -12.34 -13.31 -7.38
CA ALA A 40 -12.84 -13.90 -8.62
C ALA A 40 -12.64 -15.44 -8.69
N LYS A 41 -11.76 -16.01 -7.86
CA LYS A 41 -11.56 -17.47 -7.77
C LYS A 41 -12.64 -18.19 -6.98
N GLY A 42 -13.58 -17.47 -6.36
CA GLY A 42 -14.64 -18.05 -5.54
C GLY A 42 -14.12 -18.81 -4.31
N PRO A 43 -13.31 -18.20 -3.43
CA PRO A 43 -12.79 -18.88 -2.26
C PRO A 43 -13.88 -19.21 -1.25
N ALA A 44 -13.60 -20.11 -0.30
CA ALA A 44 -14.53 -20.47 0.76
C ALA A 44 -15.01 -19.23 1.54
N GLN A 45 -16.25 -19.25 2.03
CA GLN A 45 -16.91 -18.09 2.67
C GLN A 45 -16.04 -17.33 3.69
N PRO A 46 -15.33 -17.99 4.63
CA PRO A 46 -14.51 -17.27 5.61
C PRO A 46 -13.36 -16.47 4.99
N VAL A 47 -12.80 -16.94 3.86
CA VAL A 47 -11.76 -16.23 3.11
C VAL A 47 -12.39 -15.15 2.24
N ALA A 48 -13.53 -15.44 1.61
CA ALA A 48 -14.26 -14.47 0.79
C ALA A 48 -14.66 -13.23 1.61
N ASP A 49 -15.12 -13.38 2.84
CA ASP A 49 -15.54 -12.27 3.68
C ASP A 49 -14.35 -11.43 4.19
N LYS A 50 -13.22 -12.09 4.47
CA LYS A 50 -11.95 -11.38 4.77
C LYS A 50 -11.47 -10.59 3.56
N LEU A 51 -11.51 -11.16 2.36
CA LEU A 51 -11.11 -10.48 1.12
C LEU A 51 -12.01 -9.29 0.78
N LYS A 52 -13.33 -9.40 0.97
CA LYS A 52 -14.26 -8.26 0.79
C LYS A 52 -13.94 -7.13 1.76
N THR A 53 -13.69 -7.47 3.02
CA THR A 53 -13.36 -6.48 4.05
C THR A 53 -12.03 -5.78 3.74
N ALA A 54 -10.99 -6.55 3.45
CA ALA A 54 -9.68 -6.03 3.08
C ALA A 54 -9.74 -5.14 1.83
N LEU A 55 -10.52 -5.54 0.81
CA LEU A 55 -10.71 -4.72 -0.40
C LEU A 55 -11.34 -3.37 -0.07
N ARG A 56 -12.43 -3.36 0.71
CA ARG A 56 -13.12 -2.13 1.11
C ARG A 56 -12.22 -1.20 1.91
N VAL A 57 -11.37 -1.75 2.78
CA VAL A 57 -10.39 -0.95 3.55
C VAL A 57 -9.33 -0.39 2.59
N ALA A 58 -8.64 -1.24 1.83
CA ALA A 58 -7.60 -0.81 0.90
C ALA A 58 -8.07 0.28 -0.08
N GLU A 59 -9.29 0.16 -0.64
CA GLU A 59 -9.85 1.18 -1.54
C GLU A 59 -10.17 2.50 -0.83
N ARG A 60 -10.57 2.47 0.45
CA ARG A 60 -10.77 3.69 1.27
C ARG A 60 -9.43 4.36 1.56
N GLU A 61 -8.49 3.62 2.13
CA GLU A 61 -7.18 4.17 2.54
C GLU A 61 -6.42 4.73 1.32
N LYS A 62 -6.50 4.06 0.16
CA LYS A 62 -5.99 4.59 -1.11
C LYS A 62 -6.62 5.95 -1.47
N GLY A 63 -7.94 6.09 -1.31
CA GLY A 63 -8.64 7.35 -1.55
C GLY A 63 -8.21 8.48 -0.61
N GLU A 64 -7.83 8.11 0.60
CA GLU A 64 -7.32 9.01 1.65
C GLU A 64 -5.81 9.28 1.52
N LYS A 65 -5.10 8.55 0.64
CA LYS A 65 -3.64 8.58 0.44
C LYS A 65 -2.82 8.08 1.64
N GLU A 66 -3.48 7.29 2.49
CA GLU A 66 -2.92 6.56 3.62
C GLU A 66 -2.44 5.19 3.09
N TYR A 67 -1.30 5.22 2.39
CA TYR A 67 -0.83 4.06 1.63
C TYR A 67 -0.28 2.95 2.52
N ASP A 68 0.30 3.28 3.67
CA ASP A 68 0.74 2.31 4.66
C ASP A 68 -0.44 1.48 5.22
N GLU A 69 -1.56 2.13 5.55
CA GLU A 69 -2.78 1.46 5.97
C GLU A 69 -3.41 0.65 4.84
N CYS A 70 -3.32 1.13 3.59
CA CYS A 70 -3.70 0.32 2.43
C CYS A 70 -2.86 -0.97 2.36
N LEU A 71 -1.54 -0.87 2.53
CA LEU A 71 -0.62 -2.00 2.48
C LEU A 71 -0.86 -2.99 3.63
N ASP A 72 -1.24 -2.52 4.81
CA ASP A 72 -1.66 -3.37 5.93
C ASP A 72 -2.92 -4.18 5.58
N ALA A 73 -3.93 -3.54 4.99
CA ALA A 73 -5.12 -4.24 4.52
C ALA A 73 -4.81 -5.27 3.44
N VAL A 74 -3.88 -4.96 2.52
CA VAL A 74 -3.38 -5.90 1.51
C VAL A 74 -2.63 -7.06 2.17
N ALA A 75 -1.84 -6.82 3.20
CA ALA A 75 -1.13 -7.87 3.94
C ALA A 75 -2.12 -8.82 4.63
N ASP A 76 -3.20 -8.31 5.20
CA ASP A 76 -4.25 -9.13 5.82
C ASP A 76 -5.00 -9.99 4.80
N ALA A 77 -5.28 -9.46 3.61
CA ALA A 77 -5.80 -10.27 2.51
C ALA A 77 -4.85 -11.42 2.11
N LYS A 78 -3.54 -11.13 1.98
CA LYS A 78 -2.53 -12.16 1.66
C LYS A 78 -2.52 -13.26 2.73
N LYS A 79 -2.60 -12.90 4.02
CA LYS A 79 -2.69 -13.88 5.13
C LYS A 79 -3.95 -14.73 5.03
N ALA A 80 -5.10 -14.12 4.71
CA ALA A 80 -6.36 -14.85 4.57
C ALA A 80 -6.31 -15.89 3.44
N VAL A 81 -5.76 -15.52 2.28
CA VAL A 81 -5.58 -16.44 1.14
C VAL A 81 -4.65 -17.59 1.50
N LYS A 82 -3.53 -17.30 2.18
CA LYS A 82 -2.58 -18.32 2.62
C LYS A 82 -3.20 -19.29 3.64
N ALA A 83 -4.03 -18.78 4.56
CA ALA A 83 -4.65 -19.58 5.62
C ALA A 83 -5.85 -20.41 5.14
N GLY A 84 -6.45 -20.06 4.00
CA GLY A 84 -7.60 -20.76 3.42
C GLY A 84 -7.30 -21.57 2.17
N LYS A 85 -6.01 -21.70 1.82
CA LYS A 85 -5.50 -22.63 0.81
C LYS A 85 -5.40 -24.03 1.40
#